data_AF-X0ART9-F1
#
_entry.id   AF-X0ART9-F1
#
_cell.length_a   1.000
_cell.length_b   1.000
_cell.length_c   1.000
_cell.angle_alpha   90.00
_cell.angle_beta   90.00
_cell.angle_gamma   90.00
#
_symmetry.space_group_name_H-M   'P 1'
#
loop_
_entity.id
_entity.type
_entity.pdbx_description
1 polymer ?
#
loop_
_entity_poly.entity_id
_entity_poly.type
_entity_poly.pdbx_seq_one_letter_code
_entity_poly.pdbx_strand_id
1 'polypeptide(L)'
;MLSARYGSSVWVGIGGDQNTCDDPARINNGGLIQGGYYYLYDPEGDFGVFAFYEWFPDGPVFLDDTEGIETAIGDHVRMTVTQKDNVTGTFTWENFTSDKKFTKELNAPVNGTLCTNHAEWIVESFMTTKDHETLFPDFGELHFTDIKAISAANEEVSLQEHGIIVEAEPVLGNGKYLTDCEITGSDATTCKWLGYKGIFES
;
A
#
# COMPACT_ATOMS: atom_id res chain seq x y z
N MET A 1 -9.12 4.32 -19.37
CA MET A 1 -8.17 3.47 -18.61
C MET A 1 -7.03 3.15 -19.54
N LEU A 2 -5.83 3.61 -19.21
CA LEU A 2 -4.61 3.05 -19.79
C LEU A 2 -4.61 1.56 -19.45
N SER A 3 -4.48 0.68 -20.45
CA SER A 3 -4.27 -0.75 -20.18
C SER A 3 -2.81 -0.95 -19.83
N ALA A 4 -2.41 -0.53 -18.63
CA ALA A 4 -1.02 -0.68 -18.19
C ALA A 4 -0.69 -2.17 -18.08
N ARG A 5 0.33 -2.61 -18.82
CA ARG A 5 0.79 -4.00 -18.78
C ARG A 5 1.44 -4.35 -17.45
N TYR A 6 2.03 -3.38 -16.78
CA TYR A 6 2.58 -3.54 -15.44
C TYR A 6 1.93 -2.55 -14.46
N GLY A 7 1.64 -3.03 -13.25
CA GLY A 7 0.98 -2.25 -12.23
C GLY A 7 1.35 -2.70 -10.82
N SER A 8 1.54 -1.74 -9.93
CA SER A 8 1.72 -1.95 -8.49
C SER A 8 1.21 -0.73 -7.72
N SER A 9 0.90 -0.92 -6.44
CA SER A 9 0.78 0.18 -5.48
C SER A 9 1.79 0.05 -4.35
N VAL A 10 2.19 1.20 -3.80
CA VAL A 10 2.97 1.32 -2.56
C VAL A 10 2.20 2.22 -1.63
N TRP A 11 1.85 1.74 -0.44
CA TRP A 11 0.90 2.44 0.43
C TRP A 11 1.12 2.18 1.91
N VAL A 12 0.53 3.05 2.71
CA VAL A 12 0.39 2.88 4.16
C VAL A 12 -1.08 2.81 4.52
N GLY A 13 -1.44 1.97 5.50
CA GLY A 13 -2.85 1.72 5.81
C GLY A 13 -3.12 1.27 7.23
N ILE A 14 -4.40 1.27 7.58
CA ILE A 14 -4.96 0.70 8.82
C ILE A 14 -6.14 -0.20 8.46
N GLY A 15 -6.11 -1.46 8.89
CA GLY A 15 -7.17 -2.45 8.64
C GLY A 15 -6.72 -3.57 7.70
N GLY A 16 -7.50 -3.84 6.65
CA GLY A 16 -7.07 -4.73 5.55
C GLY A 16 -7.24 -6.22 5.81
N ASP A 17 -6.55 -6.77 6.82
CA ASP A 17 -6.66 -8.18 7.16
C ASP A 17 -7.82 -8.43 8.16
N GLN A 18 -8.94 -8.82 7.56
CA GLN A 18 -10.21 -9.08 8.24
C GLN A 18 -10.19 -10.39 9.05
N ASN A 19 -9.25 -11.30 8.78
CA ASN A 19 -9.23 -12.63 9.42
C ASN A 19 -8.77 -12.60 10.87
N THR A 20 -8.08 -11.53 11.30
CA THR A 20 -7.66 -11.35 12.70
C THR A 20 -8.61 -10.41 13.45
N CYS A 21 -9.79 -10.14 12.89
CA CYS A 21 -10.77 -9.30 13.54
C CYS A 21 -11.59 -10.06 14.59
N ASP A 22 -11.65 -9.51 15.81
CA ASP A 22 -12.47 -10.05 16.89
C ASP A 22 -13.99 -9.85 16.67
N ASP A 23 -14.39 -8.89 15.82
CA ASP A 23 -15.79 -8.66 15.45
C ASP A 23 -16.18 -9.57 14.26
N PRO A 24 -17.06 -10.59 14.47
CA PRO A 24 -17.45 -11.52 13.41
C PRO A 24 -18.14 -10.84 12.22
N ALA A 25 -18.77 -9.68 12.42
CA ALA A 25 -19.38 -8.94 11.32
C ALA A 25 -18.33 -8.38 10.36
N ARG A 26 -17.12 -8.09 10.85
CA ARG A 26 -16.02 -7.46 10.10
C ARG A 26 -15.09 -8.45 9.45
N ILE A 27 -15.13 -9.73 9.83
CA ILE A 27 -14.39 -10.79 9.12
C ILE A 27 -14.75 -10.82 7.62
N ASN A 28 -15.98 -10.45 7.27
CA ASN A 28 -16.46 -10.44 5.87
C ASN A 28 -16.79 -9.03 5.34
N ASN A 29 -16.70 -8.00 6.19
CA ASN A 29 -17.13 -6.62 5.90
C ASN A 29 -16.28 -5.61 6.67
N GLY A 30 -14.98 -5.88 6.76
CA GLY A 30 -14.00 -4.99 7.35
C GLY A 30 -13.49 -4.01 6.31
N GLY A 31 -13.20 -2.78 6.76
CA GLY A 31 -12.59 -1.76 5.91
C GLY A 31 -11.06 -1.78 5.95
N LEU A 32 -10.50 -1.01 5.02
CA LEU A 32 -9.10 -0.60 4.97
C LEU A 32 -9.07 0.88 4.58
N ILE A 33 -8.53 1.72 5.45
CA ILE A 33 -8.19 3.09 5.09
C ILE A 33 -6.71 3.11 4.71
N GLN A 34 -6.42 3.57 3.51
CA GLN A 34 -5.07 3.55 2.97
C GLN A 34 -4.80 4.71 2.02
N GLY A 35 -3.53 4.91 1.71
CA GLY A 35 -3.14 5.78 0.63
C GLY A 35 -1.66 5.68 0.33
N GLY A 36 -1.33 6.05 -0.90
CA GLY A 36 0.05 6.11 -1.34
C GLY A 36 0.16 6.33 -2.83
N TYR A 37 0.86 5.45 -3.52
CA TYR A 37 1.17 5.57 -4.93
C TYR A 37 0.75 4.37 -5.75
N TYR A 38 0.20 4.62 -6.94
CA TYR A 38 0.12 3.64 -8.02
C TYR A 38 1.25 3.91 -9.00
N TYR A 39 1.87 2.84 -9.46
CA TYR A 39 2.85 2.82 -10.54
C TYR A 39 2.27 2.01 -11.67
N LEU A 40 2.01 2.66 -12.80
CA LEU A 40 1.44 2.05 -13.99
C LEU A 40 2.42 2.21 -15.13
N TYR A 41 2.74 1.11 -15.80
CA TYR A 41 3.69 1.08 -16.90
C TYR A 41 3.17 0.26 -18.07
N ASP A 42 3.23 0.85 -19.26
CA ASP A 42 3.04 0.23 -20.55
C ASP A 42 4.37 0.28 -21.33
N PRO A 43 4.94 -0.87 -21.75
CA PRO A 43 6.11 -0.93 -22.62
C PRO A 43 5.99 -0.13 -23.92
N GLU A 44 4.77 0.10 -24.40
CA GLU A 44 4.51 0.88 -25.59
C GLU A 44 4.63 2.40 -25.36
N GLY A 45 4.83 2.85 -24.12
CA GLY A 45 5.39 4.18 -23.81
C GLY A 45 4.76 4.93 -22.65
N ASP A 46 3.62 4.49 -22.12
CA ASP A 46 2.93 5.21 -21.06
C ASP A 46 3.41 4.74 -19.68
N PHE A 47 4.04 5.63 -18.94
CA PHE A 47 4.38 5.44 -17.54
C PHE A 47 3.72 6.53 -16.70
N GLY A 48 3.10 6.14 -15.59
CA GLY A 48 2.44 7.06 -14.67
C GLY A 48 2.67 6.69 -13.22
N VAL A 49 2.93 7.71 -12.42
CA VAL A 49 2.91 7.66 -10.97
C VAL A 49 1.69 8.46 -10.53
N PHE A 50 0.88 7.89 -9.65
CA PHE A 50 -0.36 8.53 -9.21
C PHE A 50 -0.47 8.40 -7.70
N ALA A 51 -0.45 9.53 -7.00
CA ALA A 51 -0.82 9.51 -5.60
C ALA A 51 -2.31 9.17 -5.46
N PHE A 52 -2.69 8.45 -4.42
CA PHE A 52 -4.07 8.06 -4.18
C PHE A 52 -4.41 8.00 -2.69
N TYR A 53 -5.70 8.06 -2.41
CA TYR A 53 -6.27 7.63 -1.13
C TYR A 53 -7.44 6.69 -1.37
N GLU A 54 -7.74 5.85 -0.40
CA GLU A 54 -8.81 4.85 -0.50
C GLU A 54 -9.41 4.54 0.87
N TRP A 55 -10.71 4.22 0.86
CA TRP A 55 -11.36 3.55 1.97
C TRP A 55 -12.16 2.35 1.44
N PHE A 56 -11.54 1.17 1.45
CA PHE A 56 -12.15 -0.07 1.01
C PHE A 56 -13.45 -0.37 1.80
N PRO A 57 -14.55 -0.82 1.16
CA PRO A 57 -14.64 -1.33 -0.22
C PRO A 57 -14.82 -0.32 -1.36
N ASP A 58 -14.86 0.98 -1.08
CA ASP A 58 -14.80 1.96 -2.18
C ASP A 58 -13.40 1.93 -2.80
N GLY A 59 -13.33 2.06 -4.13
CA GLY A 59 -12.06 2.03 -4.85
C GLY A 59 -11.21 3.29 -4.65
N PRO A 60 -9.95 3.28 -5.14
CA PRO A 60 -9.02 4.37 -4.93
C PRO A 60 -9.46 5.65 -5.67
N VAL A 61 -9.22 6.79 -5.03
CA VAL A 61 -9.35 8.11 -5.65
C VAL A 61 -7.94 8.64 -5.91
N PHE A 62 -7.63 8.84 -7.18
CA PHE A 62 -6.34 9.38 -7.61
C PHE A 62 -6.31 10.89 -7.46
N LEU A 63 -5.16 11.38 -7.02
CA LEU A 63 -4.84 12.78 -6.89
C LEU A 63 -4.17 13.26 -8.18
N ASP A 64 -4.59 14.43 -8.67
CA ASP A 64 -4.11 14.97 -9.92
C ASP A 64 -3.86 16.49 -9.86
N ASP A 65 -3.76 17.12 -11.03
CA ASP A 65 -3.50 18.54 -11.19
C ASP A 65 -4.63 19.42 -10.63
N THR A 66 -5.83 18.88 -10.46
CA THR A 66 -6.96 19.59 -9.83
C THR A 66 -6.74 19.81 -8.33
N GLU A 67 -5.99 18.93 -7.67
CA GLU A 67 -5.49 19.14 -6.31
C GLU A 67 -4.14 19.88 -6.26
N GLY A 68 -3.57 20.24 -7.42
CA GLY A 68 -2.23 20.81 -7.53
C GLY A 68 -1.13 19.82 -7.16
N ILE A 69 -1.39 18.52 -7.38
CA ILE A 69 -0.51 17.42 -7.05
C ILE A 69 0.08 16.88 -8.35
N GLU A 70 1.37 17.11 -8.51
CA GLU A 70 2.19 16.49 -9.54
C GLU A 70 3.11 15.49 -8.85
N THR A 71 3.25 14.30 -9.44
CA THR A 71 4.09 13.25 -8.86
C THR A 71 5.12 12.78 -9.87
N ALA A 72 6.29 12.41 -9.37
CA ALA A 72 7.42 11.99 -10.17
C ALA A 72 8.18 10.82 -9.53
N ILE A 73 8.88 10.06 -10.37
CA ILE A 73 9.88 9.10 -9.88
C ILE A 73 10.95 9.88 -9.11
N GLY A 74 11.30 9.38 -7.92
CA GLY A 74 12.31 9.98 -7.06
C GLY A 74 11.78 11.03 -6.08
N ASP A 75 10.47 11.25 -6.03
CA ASP A 75 9.85 12.05 -4.98
C ASP A 75 10.13 11.45 -3.59
N HIS A 76 10.48 12.32 -2.63
CA HIS A 76 10.63 11.95 -1.23
C HIS A 76 9.35 12.34 -0.49
N VAL A 77 8.58 11.34 -0.07
CA VAL A 77 7.19 11.53 0.37
C VAL A 77 6.97 10.91 1.74
N ARG A 78 6.28 11.64 2.61
CA ARG A 78 5.66 11.10 3.81
C ARG A 78 4.18 10.86 3.56
N MET A 79 3.74 9.66 3.89
CA MET A 79 2.34 9.26 3.88
C MET A 79 1.90 9.00 5.33
N THR A 80 0.70 9.43 5.69
CA THR A 80 0.18 9.25 7.04
C THR A 80 -1.31 8.98 6.99
N VAL A 81 -1.72 7.85 7.57
CA VAL A 81 -3.12 7.52 7.81
C VAL A 81 -3.39 7.70 9.30
N THR A 82 -4.45 8.44 9.62
CA THR A 82 -4.92 8.61 11.00
C THR A 82 -6.34 8.12 11.09
N GLN A 83 -6.58 7.11 11.90
CA GLN A 83 -7.92 6.72 12.29
C GLN A 83 -8.41 7.65 13.41
N LYS A 84 -9.59 8.25 13.24
CA LYS A 84 -10.25 9.05 14.30
C LYS A 84 -11.25 8.21 15.09
N ASP A 85 -12.01 7.38 14.37
CA ASP A 85 -12.85 6.33 14.89
C ASP A 85 -12.96 5.21 13.83
N ASN A 86 -13.80 4.19 14.04
CA ASN A 86 -13.87 3.05 13.11
C ASN A 86 -14.54 3.37 11.76
N VAL A 87 -15.09 4.58 11.58
CA VAL A 87 -15.76 5.04 10.36
C VAL A 87 -15.30 6.41 9.87
N THR A 88 -14.38 7.08 10.56
CA THR A 88 -13.76 8.33 10.11
C THR A 88 -12.24 8.34 10.31
N GLY A 89 -11.54 9.04 9.43
CA GLY A 89 -10.08 9.12 9.45
C GLY A 89 -9.54 10.15 8.47
N THR A 90 -8.23 10.28 8.40
CA THR A 90 -7.55 11.17 7.47
C THR A 90 -6.42 10.47 6.75
N PHE A 91 -6.25 10.78 5.48
CA PHE A 91 -5.01 10.55 4.75
C PHE A 91 -4.26 11.87 4.56
N THR A 92 -2.96 11.87 4.82
CA THR A 92 -2.05 12.97 4.52
C THR A 92 -0.92 12.48 3.64
N TRP A 93 -0.68 13.21 2.56
CA TRP A 93 0.42 13.04 1.62
C TRP A 93 1.26 14.31 1.65
N GLU A 94 2.55 14.20 1.90
CA GLU A 94 3.48 15.31 2.01
C GLU A 94 4.74 15.00 1.19
N ASN A 95 4.90 15.67 0.05
CA ASN A 95 6.04 15.53 -0.84
C ASN A 95 7.07 16.62 -0.55
N PHE A 96 8.20 16.20 0.04
CA PHE A 96 9.31 17.09 0.41
C PHE A 96 10.11 17.58 -0.80
N THR A 97 10.04 16.88 -1.93
CA THR A 97 10.73 17.29 -3.17
C THR A 97 10.05 18.51 -3.79
N SER A 98 8.71 18.52 -3.81
CA SER A 98 7.90 19.61 -4.39
C SER A 98 7.39 20.63 -3.37
N ASP A 99 7.65 20.42 -2.07
CA ASP A 99 7.09 21.19 -0.95
C ASP A 99 5.56 21.29 -1.01
N LYS A 100 4.92 20.13 -1.31
CA LYS A 100 3.47 20.01 -1.42
C LYS A 100 2.92 19.13 -0.32
N LYS A 101 1.75 19.52 0.18
CA LYS A 101 1.01 18.78 1.19
C LYS A 101 -0.46 18.73 0.85
N PHE A 102 -1.02 17.54 0.96
CA PHE A 102 -2.42 17.24 0.78
C PHE A 102 -2.94 16.49 2.00
N THR A 103 -4.13 16.87 2.48
CA THR A 103 -4.81 16.16 3.56
C THR A 103 -6.28 16.02 3.20
N LYS A 104 -6.81 14.81 3.35
CA LYS A 104 -8.21 14.48 3.10
C LYS A 104 -8.84 13.83 4.31
N GLU A 105 -9.98 14.37 4.71
CA GLU A 105 -10.92 13.72 5.62
C GLU A 105 -11.70 12.64 4.86
N LEU A 106 -11.76 11.44 5.42
CA LEU A 106 -12.41 10.28 4.83
C LEU A 106 -13.47 9.72 5.76
N ASN A 107 -14.54 9.19 5.16
CA ASN A 107 -15.61 8.49 5.86
C ASN A 107 -15.73 7.09 5.27
N ALA A 108 -15.94 6.09 6.11
CA ALA A 108 -16.18 4.72 5.67
C ALA A 108 -17.42 4.65 4.77
N PRO A 109 -17.35 3.92 3.65
CA PRO A 109 -18.53 3.53 2.92
C PRO A 109 -19.33 2.46 3.70
N VAL A 110 -20.46 2.06 3.13
CA VAL A 110 -21.21 0.90 3.64
C VAL A 110 -20.29 -0.32 3.63
N ASN A 111 -20.26 -1.06 4.74
CA ASN A 111 -19.37 -2.21 4.96
C ASN A 111 -17.86 -1.89 4.99
N GLY A 112 -17.48 -0.62 5.18
CA GLY A 112 -16.08 -0.20 5.35
C GLY A 112 -15.66 0.05 6.80
N THR A 113 -16.42 -0.35 7.81
CA THR A 113 -16.01 -0.11 9.21
C THR A 113 -14.71 -0.87 9.53
N LEU A 114 -13.75 -0.17 10.11
CA LEU A 114 -12.44 -0.73 10.44
C LEU A 114 -12.51 -1.68 11.64
N CYS A 115 -11.68 -2.73 11.62
CA CYS A 115 -11.40 -3.57 12.78
C CYS A 115 -10.23 -3.03 13.64
N THR A 116 -9.28 -2.31 13.02
CA THR A 116 -8.25 -1.50 13.71
C THR A 116 -7.16 -2.32 14.41
N ASN A 117 -6.88 -3.49 13.86
CA ASN A 117 -5.93 -4.50 14.33
C ASN A 117 -4.53 -4.38 13.71
N HIS A 118 -4.39 -3.71 12.57
CA HIS A 118 -3.12 -3.60 11.84
C HIS A 118 -2.83 -2.18 11.41
N ALA A 119 -1.55 -1.85 11.41
CA ALA A 119 -0.97 -0.75 10.66
C ALA A 119 0.10 -1.34 9.74
N GLU A 120 0.10 -0.94 8.48
CA GLU A 120 0.84 -1.65 7.44
C GLU A 120 1.49 -0.71 6.43
N TRP A 121 2.62 -1.19 5.87
CA TRP A 121 3.45 -0.54 4.86
C TRP A 121 3.71 -1.56 3.77
N ILE A 122 3.00 -1.42 2.65
CA ILE A 122 2.85 -2.49 1.69
C ILE A 122 3.32 -2.05 0.31
N VAL A 123 4.04 -2.95 -0.37
CA VAL A 123 4.13 -2.98 -1.83
C VAL A 123 3.19 -4.07 -2.32
N GLU A 124 2.22 -3.68 -3.13
CA GLU A 124 1.14 -4.56 -3.57
C GLU A 124 1.21 -4.80 -5.07
N SER A 125 0.97 -6.05 -5.43
CA SER A 125 0.82 -6.52 -6.80
C SER A 125 -0.67 -6.63 -7.12
N PHE A 126 -1.09 -6.15 -8.29
CA PHE A 126 -2.45 -6.40 -8.79
C PHE A 126 -2.58 -7.75 -9.49
N MET A 127 -1.48 -8.48 -9.65
CA MET A 127 -1.49 -9.82 -10.21
C MET A 127 -2.12 -10.80 -9.22
N THR A 128 -2.96 -11.70 -9.71
CA THR A 128 -3.53 -12.79 -8.91
C THR A 128 -3.33 -14.13 -9.62
N THR A 129 -3.57 -15.26 -8.95
CA THR A 129 -3.53 -16.58 -9.61
C THR A 129 -4.61 -16.76 -10.70
N LYS A 130 -5.60 -15.87 -10.76
CA LYS A 130 -6.73 -15.93 -11.71
C LYS A 130 -6.68 -14.84 -12.77
N ASP A 131 -5.87 -13.80 -12.54
CA ASP A 131 -5.71 -12.64 -13.41
C ASP A 131 -4.23 -12.26 -13.48
N HIS A 132 -3.67 -12.42 -14.67
CA HIS A 132 -2.27 -12.13 -14.97
C HIS A 132 -2.14 -11.06 -16.07
N GLU A 133 -3.20 -10.29 -16.34
CA GLU A 133 -3.17 -9.27 -17.40
C GLU A 133 -2.34 -8.04 -16.98
N THR A 134 -2.27 -7.75 -15.68
CA THR A 134 -1.39 -6.73 -15.10
C THR A 134 -0.23 -7.41 -14.36
N LEU A 135 0.97 -7.28 -14.93
CA LEU A 135 2.20 -7.82 -14.36
C LEU A 135 2.72 -6.95 -13.22
N PHE A 136 3.38 -7.56 -12.24
CA PHE A 136 4.04 -6.82 -11.17
C PHE A 136 5.36 -6.22 -11.73
N PRO A 137 5.58 -4.89 -11.65
CA PRO A 137 6.75 -4.25 -12.25
C PRO A 137 8.05 -4.55 -11.49
N ASP A 138 9.16 -4.46 -12.21
CA ASP A 138 10.49 -4.36 -11.61
C ASP A 138 10.65 -2.97 -10.99
N PHE A 139 10.55 -2.91 -9.66
CA PHE A 139 10.78 -1.70 -8.88
C PHE A 139 12.20 -1.64 -8.29
N GLY A 140 13.06 -2.60 -8.60
CA GLY A 140 14.40 -2.73 -8.01
C GLY A 140 14.36 -2.99 -6.51
N GLU A 141 14.42 -1.92 -5.71
CA GLU A 141 14.39 -1.97 -4.26
C GLU A 141 13.58 -0.79 -3.71
N LEU A 142 12.64 -1.08 -2.82
CA LEU A 142 11.81 -0.12 -2.11
C LEU A 142 12.25 -0.03 -0.65
N HIS A 143 12.22 1.18 -0.10
CA HIS A 143 12.45 1.43 1.31
C HIS A 143 11.26 2.17 1.91
N PHE A 144 10.74 1.65 3.01
CA PHE A 144 9.99 2.48 3.95
C PHE A 144 10.93 2.87 5.08
N THR A 145 11.00 4.17 5.37
CA THR A 145 11.85 4.76 6.42
C THR A 145 11.01 5.64 7.33
N ASP A 146 11.52 5.95 8.52
CA ASP A 146 10.80 6.70 9.55
C ASP A 146 9.41 6.09 9.85
N ILE A 147 9.32 4.76 9.82
CA ILE A 147 8.10 4.01 10.09
C ILE A 147 7.66 4.26 11.53
N LYS A 148 6.39 4.62 11.70
CA LYS A 148 5.80 4.86 13.01
C LYS A 148 4.33 4.47 13.04
N ALA A 149 4.00 3.52 13.91
CA ALA A 149 2.63 3.17 14.29
C ALA A 149 2.35 3.71 15.70
N ILE A 150 1.19 4.36 15.89
CA ILE A 150 0.71 4.80 17.20
C ILE A 150 -0.59 4.06 17.51
N SER A 151 -0.64 3.39 18.67
CA SER A 151 -1.83 2.68 19.13
C SER A 151 -2.91 3.63 19.65
N ALA A 152 -4.12 3.11 19.89
CA ALA A 152 -5.20 3.86 20.52
C ALA A 152 -4.86 4.37 21.94
N ALA A 153 -3.87 3.77 22.61
CA ALA A 153 -3.34 4.23 23.90
C ALA A 153 -2.34 5.41 23.76
N ASN A 154 -2.11 5.90 22.53
CA ASN A 154 -1.12 6.91 22.19
C ASN A 154 0.32 6.46 22.50
N GLU A 155 0.57 5.16 22.33
CA GLU A 155 1.87 4.53 22.50
C GLU A 155 2.43 4.12 21.15
N GLU A 156 3.74 4.30 20.96
CA GLU A 156 4.42 3.85 19.75
C GLU A 156 4.56 2.32 19.77
N VAL A 157 4.15 1.68 18.69
CA VAL A 157 4.26 0.22 18.52
C VAL A 157 5.58 -0.09 17.84
N SER A 158 6.40 -0.93 18.49
CA SER A 158 7.71 -1.32 17.96
C SER A 158 7.58 -2.21 16.73
N LEU A 159 8.11 -1.74 15.60
CA LEU A 159 8.20 -2.54 14.37
C LEU A 159 9.06 -3.79 14.56
N GLN A 160 10.12 -3.73 15.36
CA GLN A 160 10.98 -4.90 15.60
C GLN A 160 10.32 -5.98 16.45
N GLU A 161 9.47 -5.59 17.39
CA GLU A 161 8.82 -6.54 18.30
C GLU A 161 7.53 -7.12 17.73
N HIS A 162 6.81 -6.33 16.92
CA HIS A 162 5.47 -6.67 16.44
C HIS A 162 5.32 -6.73 14.92
N GLY A 163 6.32 -6.25 14.17
CA GLY A 163 6.30 -6.26 12.71
C GLY A 163 6.34 -7.69 12.17
N ILE A 164 5.55 -7.91 11.12
CA ILE A 164 5.51 -9.16 10.37
C ILE A 164 5.82 -8.81 8.92
N ILE A 165 6.65 -9.62 8.28
CA ILE A 165 6.88 -9.54 6.84
C ILE A 165 5.83 -10.37 6.12
N VAL A 166 5.18 -9.75 5.14
CA VAL A 166 4.34 -10.41 4.14
C VAL A 166 4.99 -10.21 2.78
N GLU A 167 4.94 -11.24 1.95
CA GLU A 167 5.51 -11.21 0.60
C GLU A 167 4.39 -11.11 -0.43
N ALA A 168 4.64 -10.41 -1.54
CA ALA A 168 3.64 -10.19 -2.57
C ALA A 168 3.18 -11.50 -3.21
N GLU A 169 1.86 -11.73 -3.19
CA GLU A 169 1.21 -12.83 -3.91
C GLU A 169 0.98 -12.48 -5.39
N PRO A 170 0.81 -13.48 -6.28
CA PRO A 170 0.72 -14.93 -6.03
C PRO A 170 2.07 -15.58 -5.71
N VAL A 171 2.04 -16.60 -4.82
CA VAL A 171 3.15 -17.57 -4.73
C VAL A 171 3.17 -18.36 -6.03
N LEU A 172 4.27 -18.22 -6.78
CA LEU A 172 4.37 -18.85 -8.09
C LEU A 172 4.74 -20.34 -7.94
N GLY A 173 4.50 -21.15 -8.98
CA GLY A 173 4.36 -22.61 -8.92
C GLY A 173 5.52 -23.43 -8.30
N ASN A 174 6.65 -22.80 -7.98
CA ASN A 174 7.79 -23.38 -7.28
C ASN A 174 7.89 -22.95 -5.80
N GLY A 175 6.88 -22.30 -5.24
CA GLY A 175 6.88 -21.79 -3.86
C GLY A 175 7.68 -20.50 -3.67
N LYS A 176 8.10 -19.82 -4.75
CA LYS A 176 8.84 -18.57 -4.67
C LYS A 176 7.92 -17.36 -4.76
N TYR A 177 8.30 -16.34 -4.01
CA TYR A 177 7.75 -15.00 -4.09
C TYR A 177 8.50 -14.17 -5.14
N LEU A 178 7.85 -13.08 -5.56
CA LEU A 178 8.46 -12.08 -6.44
C LEU A 178 9.21 -10.99 -5.66
N THR A 179 9.07 -11.01 -4.34
CA THR A 179 9.65 -10.04 -3.42
C THR A 179 10.47 -10.73 -2.35
N ASP A 180 11.41 -9.97 -1.79
CA ASP A 180 12.19 -10.31 -0.61
C ASP A 180 12.21 -9.08 0.29
N CYS A 181 11.32 -9.06 1.29
CA CYS A 181 11.17 -7.93 2.19
C CYS A 181 11.81 -8.24 3.57
N GLU A 182 12.41 -7.23 4.19
CA GLU A 182 13.11 -7.36 5.49
C GLU A 182 12.84 -6.14 6.38
N ILE A 183 12.75 -6.37 7.69
CA ILE A 183 12.86 -5.30 8.71
C ILE A 183 14.34 -5.07 8.98
N THR A 184 14.85 -3.88 8.64
CA THR A 184 16.29 -3.56 8.71
C THR A 184 16.65 -2.60 9.84
N GLY A 185 15.66 -2.08 10.57
CA GLY A 185 15.82 -1.15 11.67
C GLY A 185 14.63 -1.16 12.62
N SER A 186 14.61 -0.21 13.58
CA SER A 186 13.45 -0.02 14.48
C SER A 186 12.26 0.63 13.78
N ASP A 187 12.52 1.26 12.64
CA ASP A 187 11.64 2.16 11.90
C ASP A 187 11.88 2.07 10.38
N ALA A 188 12.46 0.97 9.90
CA ALA A 188 12.81 0.82 8.49
C ALA A 188 12.59 -0.60 7.96
N THR A 189 12.15 -0.69 6.72
CA THR A 189 12.08 -1.92 5.93
C THR A 189 12.73 -1.74 4.57
N THR A 190 13.16 -2.85 4.00
CA THR A 190 13.57 -2.97 2.59
C THR A 190 12.66 -3.98 1.93
N CYS A 191 12.36 -3.79 0.65
CA CYS A 191 11.80 -4.86 -0.16
C CYS A 191 12.42 -4.86 -1.55
N LYS A 192 12.91 -6.01 -1.99
CA LYS A 192 13.58 -6.18 -3.28
C LYS A 192 12.72 -6.94 -4.26
N TRP A 193 12.76 -6.52 -5.52
CA TRP A 193 12.20 -7.27 -6.62
C TRP A 193 13.16 -8.41 -7.02
N LEU A 194 12.64 -9.64 -7.04
CA LEU A 194 13.44 -10.84 -7.37
C LEU A 194 13.38 -11.23 -8.86
N GLY A 195 12.48 -10.63 -9.63
CA GLY A 195 12.29 -10.94 -11.04
C GLY A 195 11.52 -12.22 -11.31
N TYR A 196 11.10 -12.38 -12.57
CA TYR A 196 10.37 -13.57 -13.05
C TYR A 196 11.26 -14.77 -13.36
N LYS A 197 12.59 -14.59 -13.32
CA LYS A 197 13.55 -15.60 -13.78
C LYS A 197 13.64 -16.76 -12.81
N GLY A 198 13.61 -18.00 -13.32
CA GLY A 198 13.59 -19.20 -12.49
C GLY A 198 12.28 -19.42 -11.75
N ILE A 199 11.21 -18.72 -12.17
CA ILE A 199 9.85 -18.89 -11.67
C ILE A 199 8.92 -19.52 -12.72
N PHE A 200 9.04 -19.10 -13.99
CA PHE A 200 8.38 -19.76 -15.14
C PHE A 200 9.27 -20.77 -15.88
N GLU A 201 10.50 -20.99 -15.40
CA GLU A 201 11.39 -22.00 -15.97
C GLU A 201 10.95 -23.38 -15.47
N SER A 202 10.45 -24.19 -16.41
CA SER A 202 10.09 -25.61 -16.25
C SER A 202 11.29 -26.49 -15.99
#